data_AF-A0A7X8FAX7-F1
#
_entry.id   AF-A0A7X8FAX7-F1
#
_cell.length_a   1.000
_cell.length_b   1.000
_cell.length_c   1.000
_cell.angle_alpha   90.00
_cell.angle_beta   90.00
_cell.angle_gamma   90.00
#
_symmetry.space_group_name_H-M   'P 1'
#
loop_
_entity.id
_entity.type
_entity.pdbx_description
1 polymer ?
#
loop_
_entity_poly.entity_id
_entity_poly.type
_entity_poly.pdbx_seq_one_letter_code
_entity_poly.pdbx_strand_id
1 'polypeptide(L)'
;EAGATPGDANSSPIQIPQEQSQPVAVYGSPCKARDGEHIFVAWQFPDGDYHVTCKVFTRSGSLVRVLANNTLFSNTGMLTWDGLGQSGGYVSRGLYYIKWESRRSDGSKVMHRLFSVAVRD
;
A
#
# COMPACT_ATOMS: atom_id res chain seq x y z
N GLU A 1 41.70 -18.79 2.03
CA GLU A 1 40.28 -19.19 1.91
C GLU A 1 39.59 -19.08 3.25
N ALA A 2 38.27 -18.94 3.20
CA ALA A 2 37.30 -18.97 4.30
C ALA A 2 37.13 -17.69 5.14
N GLY A 3 35.90 -17.19 5.13
CA GLY A 3 35.42 -16.10 5.97
C GLY A 3 34.28 -15.28 5.34
N ALA A 4 33.33 -15.93 4.65
CA ALA A 4 32.10 -15.25 4.23
C ALA A 4 31.28 -14.93 5.50
N THR A 5 30.93 -13.65 5.69
CA THR A 5 30.05 -13.21 6.78
C THR A 5 28.67 -13.86 6.61
N PRO A 6 28.16 -14.58 7.62
CA PRO A 6 26.86 -15.24 7.55
C PRO A 6 25.71 -14.22 7.42
N GLY A 7 24.66 -14.65 6.71
CA GLY A 7 23.55 -13.83 6.25
C GLY A 7 22.90 -12.94 7.31
N ASP A 8 22.82 -11.65 6.98
CA ASP A 8 21.76 -10.80 7.47
C ASP A 8 20.49 -11.10 6.67
N ALA A 9 19.59 -11.88 7.27
CA ALA A 9 18.21 -11.92 6.83
C ALA A 9 17.58 -10.56 7.19
N ASN A 10 17.74 -9.58 6.30
CA ASN A 10 16.98 -8.34 6.38
C ASN A 10 15.54 -8.64 5.94
N SER A 11 14.77 -9.17 6.87
CA SER A 11 13.33 -9.29 6.77
C SER A 11 12.80 -8.97 8.14
N SER A 12 12.90 -7.69 8.53
CA SER A 12 12.03 -7.18 9.58
C SER A 12 10.61 -7.57 9.16
N PRO A 13 9.89 -8.42 9.90
CA PRO A 13 8.52 -8.73 9.56
C PRO A 13 7.79 -7.40 9.50
N ILE A 14 7.11 -7.14 8.39
CA ILE A 14 6.26 -5.98 8.21
C ILE A 14 5.33 -5.94 9.44
N GLN A 15 5.61 -5.04 10.38
CA GLN A 15 4.76 -4.88 11.56
C GLN A 15 3.51 -4.15 11.10
N ILE A 16 2.50 -4.91 10.69
CA ILE A 16 1.14 -4.38 10.56
C ILE A 16 0.78 -3.86 11.96
N PRO A 17 0.38 -2.59 12.10
CA PRO A 17 0.01 -2.05 13.40
C PRO A 17 -1.04 -2.96 14.06
N GLN A 18 -0.68 -3.51 15.22
CA GLN A 18 -1.37 -4.63 15.89
C GLN A 18 -2.82 -4.29 16.32
N GLU A 19 -3.19 -3.01 16.26
CA GLU A 19 -4.50 -2.45 16.62
C GLU A 19 -5.07 -1.66 15.43
N GLN A 20 -5.39 -2.34 14.33
CA GLN A 20 -6.18 -1.75 13.25
C GLN A 20 -7.66 -1.70 13.62
N SER A 21 -8.20 -0.50 13.89
CA SER A 21 -9.65 -0.31 14.14
C SER A 21 -10.52 -0.53 12.88
N GLN A 22 -9.92 -0.46 11.69
CA GLN A 22 -10.60 -0.64 10.40
C GLN A 22 -9.91 -1.76 9.60
N PRO A 23 -10.65 -2.53 8.78
CA PRO A 23 -10.10 -3.66 8.03
C PRO A 23 -9.06 -3.26 6.97
N VAL A 24 -9.03 -1.99 6.57
CA VAL A 24 -7.98 -1.39 5.72
C VAL A 24 -7.69 0.00 6.28
N ALA A 25 -6.42 0.34 6.44
CA ALA A 25 -5.98 1.66 6.88
C ALA A 25 -4.75 2.12 6.10
N VAL A 26 -4.52 3.44 6.11
CA VAL A 26 -3.38 4.09 5.45
C VAL A 26 -2.50 4.78 6.48
N TYR A 27 -1.19 4.62 6.32
CA TYR A 27 -0.15 5.18 7.21
C TYR A 27 0.91 5.94 6.41
N GLY A 28 1.74 6.72 7.10
CA GLY A 28 2.85 7.46 6.49
C GLY A 28 2.42 8.74 5.75
N SER A 29 1.15 9.12 5.80
CA SER A 29 0.68 10.40 5.28
C SER A 29 0.58 11.45 6.39
N PRO A 30 1.02 12.71 6.16
CA PRO A 30 1.71 13.21 4.96
C PRO A 30 3.14 12.66 4.79
N CYS A 31 3.58 12.36 3.56
CA CYS A 31 4.93 11.82 3.29
C CYS A 31 5.85 12.84 2.60
N LYS A 32 7.16 12.67 2.80
CA LYS A 32 8.25 13.27 2.01
C LYS A 32 8.90 12.19 1.13
N ALA A 33 8.38 12.01 -0.08
CA ALA A 33 8.75 10.88 -0.92
C ALA A 33 10.23 10.94 -1.36
N ARG A 34 10.75 12.15 -1.60
CA ARG A 34 12.14 12.35 -2.04
C ARG A 34 13.15 12.11 -0.92
N ASP A 35 12.72 12.28 0.33
CA ASP A 35 13.50 11.95 1.53
C ASP A 35 13.44 10.44 1.86
N GLY A 36 12.77 9.63 1.03
CA GLY A 36 12.63 8.18 1.22
C GLY A 36 11.47 7.76 2.14
N GLU A 37 10.57 8.68 2.51
CA GLU A 37 9.35 8.30 3.24
C GLU A 37 8.36 7.62 2.29
N HIS A 38 7.51 6.75 2.85
CA HIS A 38 6.54 5.98 2.08
C HIS A 38 5.15 6.07 2.70
N ILE A 39 4.14 5.85 1.87
CA ILE A 39 2.76 5.67 2.30
C ILE A 39 2.44 4.18 2.25
N PHE A 40 1.83 3.69 3.31
CA PHE A 40 1.49 2.28 3.45
C PHE A 40 -0.02 2.09 3.46
N VAL A 41 -0.51 1.07 2.75
CA VAL A 41 -1.90 0.62 2.79
C VAL A 41 -1.90 -0.78 3.38
N ALA A 42 -2.30 -0.91 4.64
CA ALA A 42 -2.32 -2.20 5.33
C ALA A 42 -3.75 -2.68 5.55
N TRP A 43 -3.95 -3.99 5.49
CA TRP A 43 -5.24 -4.63 5.71
C TRP A 43 -5.14 -5.77 6.70
N GLN A 44 -6.25 -5.97 7.40
CA GLN A 44 -6.50 -7.08 8.30
C GLN A 44 -7.97 -7.50 8.18
N PHE A 45 -8.20 -8.58 7.47
CA PHE A 45 -9.49 -9.25 7.34
C PHE A 45 -9.56 -10.44 8.30
N PRO A 46 -10.76 -10.79 8.80
CA PRO A 46 -10.93 -11.92 9.73
C PRO A 46 -10.39 -13.25 9.17
N ASP A 47 -10.65 -13.52 7.89
CA ASP A 47 -10.32 -14.79 7.24
C ASP A 47 -10.44 -14.68 5.70
N GLY A 48 -9.86 -15.66 5.01
CA GLY A 48 -9.99 -15.85 3.56
C GLY A 48 -9.03 -15.01 2.72
N ASP A 49 -8.90 -15.41 1.46
CA ASP A 49 -8.11 -14.69 0.46
C ASP A 49 -8.97 -13.69 -0.31
N TYR A 50 -8.36 -12.58 -0.71
CA TYR A 50 -9.01 -11.48 -1.40
C TYR A 50 -8.27 -11.12 -2.67
N HIS A 51 -9.01 -10.94 -3.75
CA HIS A 51 -8.56 -10.23 -4.94
C HIS A 51 -8.62 -8.73 -4.67
N VAL A 52 -7.45 -8.08 -4.66
CA VAL A 52 -7.30 -6.66 -4.35
C VAL A 52 -6.90 -5.86 -5.58
N THR A 53 -7.57 -4.72 -5.76
CA THR A 53 -7.13 -3.65 -6.64
C THR A 53 -6.87 -2.40 -5.81
N CYS A 54 -5.64 -1.88 -5.87
CA CYS A 54 -5.24 -0.68 -5.16
C CYS A 54 -4.54 0.27 -6.12
N LYS A 55 -5.11 1.47 -6.28
CA LYS A 55 -4.67 2.46 -7.28
C LYS A 55 -4.56 3.84 -6.63
N VAL A 56 -3.55 4.59 -7.04
CA VAL A 56 -3.32 5.97 -6.62
C VAL A 56 -3.77 6.92 -7.72
N PHE A 57 -4.49 7.97 -7.35
CA PHE A 57 -5.03 8.97 -8.25
C PHE A 57 -4.63 10.38 -7.80
N THR A 58 -4.52 11.30 -8.75
CA THR A 58 -4.43 12.73 -8.45
C THR A 58 -5.75 13.24 -7.89
N ARG A 59 -5.75 14.46 -7.31
CA ARG A 59 -6.99 15.15 -6.92
C ARG A 59 -7.98 15.32 -8.08
N SER A 60 -7.50 15.43 -9.32
CA SER A 60 -8.33 15.54 -10.53
C SER A 60 -8.88 14.20 -11.03
N GLY A 61 -8.53 13.08 -10.39
CA GLY A 61 -8.97 11.74 -10.76
C GLY A 61 -8.12 11.04 -11.82
N SER A 62 -6.96 11.61 -12.18
CA SER A 62 -6.03 10.98 -13.12
C SER A 62 -5.25 9.85 -12.42
N LEU A 63 -5.07 8.71 -13.09
CA LEU A 63 -4.31 7.59 -12.54
C LEU A 63 -2.82 7.95 -12.42
N VAL A 64 -2.26 7.73 -11.23
CA VAL A 64 -0.86 8.00 -10.89
C VAL A 64 -0.03 6.72 -10.89
N ARG A 65 -0.51 5.70 -10.16
CA ARG A 65 0.19 4.45 -9.95
C ARG A 65 -0.80 3.32 -9.67
N VAL A 66 -0.48 2.13 -10.14
CA VAL A 66 -1.18 0.89 -9.74
C VAL A 66 -0.30 0.14 -8.74
N LEU A 67 -0.80 -0.06 -7.51
CA LEU A 67 -0.10 -0.79 -6.46
C LEU A 67 -0.48 -2.28 -6.46
N ALA A 68 -1.73 -2.57 -6.80
CA ALA A 68 -2.23 -3.92 -7.04
C ALA A 68 -3.35 -3.87 -8.10
N ASN A 69 -3.46 -4.92 -8.92
CA ASN A 69 -4.47 -5.01 -9.96
C ASN A 69 -5.08 -6.41 -9.99
N ASN A 70 -6.22 -6.56 -9.32
CA ASN A 70 -6.89 -7.85 -9.15
C ASN A 70 -5.96 -8.95 -8.61
N THR A 71 -5.02 -8.58 -7.74
CA THR A 71 -3.98 -9.46 -7.21
C THR A 71 -4.52 -10.23 -6.00
N LEU A 72 -4.28 -11.54 -5.94
CA LEU A 72 -4.67 -12.38 -4.82
C LEU A 72 -3.73 -12.13 -3.63
N PHE A 73 -4.29 -11.74 -2.49
CA PHE A 73 -3.59 -11.64 -1.22
C PHE A 73 -4.32 -12.39 -0.12
N SER A 74 -3.57 -12.79 0.90
CA SER A 74 -4.12 -13.34 2.13
C SER A 74 -4.88 -12.29 2.95
N ASN A 75 -5.50 -12.73 4.04
CA ASN A 75 -6.33 -11.89 4.90
C ASN A 75 -5.57 -10.74 5.57
N THR A 76 -4.23 -10.77 5.62
CA THR A 76 -3.41 -9.68 6.15
C THR A 76 -2.28 -9.31 5.19
N GLY A 77 -1.86 -8.06 5.21
CA GLY A 77 -0.72 -7.62 4.43
C GLY A 77 -0.62 -6.10 4.32
N MET A 78 0.33 -5.65 3.49
CA MET A 78 0.61 -4.23 3.28
C MET A 78 1.10 -3.98 1.85
N LEU A 79 0.63 -2.89 1.26
CA LEU A 79 1.15 -2.32 0.02
C LEU A 79 1.88 -1.02 0.34
N THR A 80 2.94 -0.73 -0.40
CA THR A 80 3.75 0.47 -0.23
C THR A 80 3.65 1.35 -1.48
N TRP A 81 3.51 2.65 -1.27
CA TRP A 81 3.67 3.66 -2.30
C TRP A 81 4.84 4.59 -1.92
N ASP A 82 5.80 4.66 -2.82
CA ASP A 82 7.05 5.40 -2.74
C ASP A 82 6.94 6.86 -3.23
N GLY A 83 5.73 7.32 -3.59
CA GLY A 83 5.53 8.63 -4.18
C GLY A 83 5.93 8.71 -5.65
N LEU A 84 6.22 7.59 -6.31
CA LEU A 84 6.49 7.55 -7.74
C LEU A 84 5.21 7.36 -8.56
N GLY A 85 5.16 8.00 -9.72
CA GLY A 85 4.18 7.73 -10.76
C GLY A 85 4.48 6.45 -11.54
N GLN A 86 3.62 6.10 -12.49
CA GLN A 86 3.79 4.91 -13.33
C GLN A 86 5.09 4.95 -14.16
N SER A 87 5.56 6.14 -14.56
CA SER A 87 6.81 6.35 -15.31
C SER A 87 8.08 6.31 -14.45
N GLY A 88 7.96 6.16 -13.13
CA GLY A 88 9.11 6.11 -12.21
C GLY A 88 9.62 7.47 -11.73
N GLY A 89 9.02 8.59 -12.18
CA GLY A 89 9.31 9.91 -11.64
C GLY A 89 8.49 10.21 -10.37
N TYR A 90 9.07 10.98 -9.44
CA TYR A 90 8.34 11.49 -8.29
C TYR A 90 7.14 12.33 -8.72
N VAL A 91 6.02 12.13 -8.04
CA VAL A 91 4.86 12.99 -8.21
C VAL A 91 5.13 14.35 -7.57
N SER A 92 4.42 15.38 -8.02
CA SER A 92 4.50 16.70 -7.40
C SER A 92 3.90 16.68 -5.98
N ARG A 93 4.38 17.57 -5.11
CA ARG A 93 3.68 17.92 -3.88
C ARG A 93 2.18 18.13 -4.11
N GLY A 94 1.34 17.52 -3.28
CA GLY A 94 -0.10 17.66 -3.39
C GLY A 94 -0.93 16.61 -2.66
N LEU A 95 -2.25 16.71 -2.84
CA LEU A 95 -3.21 15.71 -2.38
C LEU A 95 -3.45 14.66 -3.45
N TYR A 96 -3.49 13.41 -3.00
CA TYR A 96 -3.71 12.21 -3.78
C TYR A 96 -4.76 11.34 -3.13
N TYR A 97 -5.37 10.46 -3.92
CA TYR A 97 -6.35 9.50 -3.43
C TYR A 97 -5.86 8.08 -3.65
N ILE A 98 -5.91 7.26 -2.60
CA ILE A 98 -5.74 5.81 -2.69
C ILE A 98 -7.12 5.19 -2.75
N LYS A 99 -7.45 4.60 -3.90
CA LYS A 99 -8.67 3.80 -4.08
C LYS A 99 -8.34 2.34 -3.86
N TRP A 100 -9.01 1.74 -2.89
CA TRP A 100 -8.93 0.34 -2.56
C TRP A 100 -10.23 -0.37 -2.97
N GLU A 101 -10.08 -1.55 -3.55
CA GLU A 101 -11.15 -2.50 -3.81
C GLU A 101 -10.66 -3.90 -3.46
N SER A 102 -11.44 -4.66 -2.70
CA SER A 102 -11.13 -6.04 -2.35
C SER A 102 -12.36 -6.92 -2.47
N ARG A 103 -12.22 -8.07 -3.15
CA ARG A 103 -13.26 -9.09 -3.30
C ARG A 103 -12.76 -10.42 -2.75
N ARG A 104 -13.49 -11.02 -1.82
CA ARG A 104 -13.17 -12.37 -1.32
C ARG A 104 -13.29 -13.39 -2.45
N SER A 105 -12.42 -14.39 -2.48
CA SER A 105 -12.37 -15.40 -3.56
C SER A 105 -13.68 -16.20 -3.72
N ASP A 106 -14.44 -16.39 -2.64
CA ASP A 106 -15.77 -17.02 -2.66
C ASP A 106 -16.90 -16.09 -3.17
N GLY A 107 -16.58 -14.82 -3.45
CA GLY A 107 -17.53 -13.81 -3.92
C GLY A 107 -18.46 -13.24 -2.84
N SER A 108 -18.39 -13.70 -1.59
CA SER A 108 -19.33 -13.33 -0.52
C SER A 108 -19.16 -11.88 -0.03
N LYS A 109 -17.96 -11.29 -0.22
CA LYS A 109 -17.64 -9.96 0.31
C LYS A 109 -16.89 -9.12 -0.71
N VAL A 110 -17.39 -7.90 -0.93
CA VAL A 110 -16.73 -6.85 -1.71
C VAL A 110 -16.63 -5.61 -0.83
N MET A 111 -15.47 -4.95 -0.82
CA MET A 111 -15.27 -3.72 -0.08
C MET A 111 -14.56 -2.69 -0.96
N HIS A 112 -15.03 -1.44 -0.89
CA HIS A 112 -14.38 -0.28 -1.51
C HIS A 112 -14.02 0.73 -0.43
N ARG A 113 -12.81 1.31 -0.51
CA ARG A 113 -12.38 2.42 0.33
C ARG A 113 -11.69 3.48 -0.52
N LEU A 114 -11.79 4.74 -0.08
CA LEU A 114 -11.08 5.86 -0.66
C LEU A 114 -10.40 6.61 0.47
N PHE A 115 -9.09 6.78 0.38
CA PHE A 115 -8.29 7.49 1.36
C PHE A 115 -7.64 8.71 0.72
N SER A 116 -7.63 9.84 1.43
CA SER A 116 -6.87 11.03 1.05
C SER A 116 -5.49 10.97 1.67
N VAL A 117 -4.45 11.20 0.87
CA VAL A 117 -3.06 11.25 1.33
C VAL A 117 -2.35 12.48 0.75
N ALA A 118 -1.37 13.00 1.47
CA ALA A 118 -0.56 14.15 1.06
C ALA A 118 0.91 13.76 0.83
N VAL A 119 1.48 14.25 -0.28
CA VAL A 119 2.93 14.29 -0.56
C VAL A 119 3.41 15.72 -0.34
N ARG A 120 4.54 15.91 0.36
CA ARG A 120 5.03 17.22 0.83
C ARG A 120 6.18 17.82 0.03
N ASP A 121 6.88 17.05 -0.79
CA ASP A 121 8.08 17.41 -1.56
C ASP A 121 8.00 17.09 -3.07
#